data_AF-A0ABD2FQQ4-F1
#
_entry.id   AF-A0ABD2FQQ4-F1
#
_cell.length_a   1.000
_cell.length_b   1.000
_cell.length_c   1.000
_cell.angle_alpha   90.00
_cell.angle_beta   90.00
_cell.angle_gamma   90.00
#
_symmetry.space_group_name_H-M   'P 1'
#
loop_
_entity.id
_entity.type
_entity.pdbx_description
1 polymer ?
#
loop_
_entity_poly.entity_id
_entity_poly.type
_entity_poly.pdbx_seq_one_letter_code
_entity_poly.pdbx_strand_id
1 'polypeptide(L)'
;MKGLADNPSYIIELLEGGVTLENVIDGHICEQALVEKSAFVVGDLGALMRKHVCWQSVVPRLQPYYPVKCNRSPAVIEVLASLGLGFVCANKTEVSLVLEQGVPPESIILSGVCKQLALIKYAAKNNVQHLVCENQAELSKISRLHPSAKLLLQLTTEAHAAETSMAFGFSLKSCRHLLEAAKDLGVQVVGVTFHIPSSCQDLQQAYTHALSDARCVFDMGADLGFNMNILDIGGGFTGLEFQLQQVESAVRPLLDAYFPPMSGVQVLAQPGRFYVASAFSLAVSVIGKKVETRHWDRLTQGVNHEDTEFLYYMNEGVYGPFSHKLLGKSIAVPSVHKHALCAEEGVFPSSLWGPTLDQLDQVVERCLLPELSVGDWLCFSNMGVCGLEEFSCLSNTPQLPVYYTVSTCDWYEMQEAGVTLDSAMKNFSLVEYSA
;
A
#
# COMPACT_ATOMS: atom_id res chain seq x y z
N MET A 1 0.83 -37.35 16.91
CA MET A 1 0.98 -36.65 18.21
C MET A 1 0.39 -35.27 18.00
N LYS A 2 -0.91 -35.12 18.29
CA LYS A 2 -1.44 -34.31 19.41
C LYS A 2 -0.97 -32.84 19.34
N GLY A 3 -1.96 -31.98 19.12
CA GLY A 3 -1.80 -30.58 18.77
C GLY A 3 -1.07 -29.75 19.81
N LEU A 4 -0.30 -28.81 19.30
CA LEU A 4 -0.18 -27.50 19.88
C LEU A 4 -1.36 -26.72 19.28
N ALA A 5 -2.29 -26.27 20.13
CA ALA A 5 -3.08 -25.11 19.76
C ALA A 5 -2.06 -23.98 19.58
N ASP A 6 -1.87 -23.52 18.35
CA ASP A 6 -1.01 -22.35 18.08
C ASP A 6 -1.60 -21.20 18.89
N ASN A 7 -0.80 -20.64 19.80
CA ASN A 7 -1.17 -19.38 20.44
C ASN A 7 -1.40 -18.34 19.34
N PRO A 8 -2.43 -17.49 19.45
CA PRO A 8 -2.67 -16.45 18.46
C PRO A 8 -1.42 -15.57 18.31
N SER A 9 -0.97 -15.40 17.07
CA SER A 9 0.25 -14.66 16.72
C SER A 9 0.12 -13.15 16.92
N TYR A 10 -1.11 -12.62 17.00
CA TYR A 10 -1.38 -11.19 17.11
C TYR A 10 -2.43 -10.88 18.19
N ILE A 11 -2.17 -9.83 18.97
CA ILE A 11 -3.12 -9.28 19.94
C ILE A 11 -3.78 -8.06 19.30
N ILE A 12 -5.12 -8.01 19.34
CA ILE A 12 -5.93 -6.87 18.92
C ILE A 12 -6.55 -6.24 20.17
N GLU A 13 -6.32 -4.95 20.35
CA GLU A 13 -6.94 -4.13 21.38
C GLU A 13 -8.33 -3.67 20.92
N LEU A 14 -9.37 -4.18 21.60
CA LEU A 14 -10.77 -3.82 21.35
C LEU A 14 -11.10 -2.49 22.03
N LEU A 15 -11.54 -1.51 21.26
CA LEU A 15 -11.91 -0.18 21.77
C LEU A 15 -13.40 -0.11 22.09
N GLU A 16 -13.70 0.13 23.37
CA GLU A 16 -15.05 0.30 23.90
C GLU A 16 -15.28 1.74 24.41
N GLY A 17 -16.55 2.10 24.64
CA GLY A 17 -16.88 3.28 25.45
C GLY A 17 -16.45 4.64 24.88
N GLY A 18 -16.18 4.75 23.57
CA GLY A 18 -15.76 6.00 22.93
C GLY A 18 -14.25 6.26 22.96
N VAL A 19 -13.44 5.27 23.35
CA VAL A 19 -11.97 5.31 23.23
C VAL A 19 -11.58 5.51 21.76
N THR A 20 -10.70 6.48 21.51
CA THR A 20 -10.22 6.81 20.16
C THR A 20 -8.83 6.23 19.90
N LEU A 21 -8.42 6.19 18.62
CA LEU A 21 -7.06 5.83 18.23
C LEU A 21 -6.01 6.74 18.91
N GLU A 22 -6.33 8.02 19.14
CA GLU A 22 -5.45 8.95 19.85
C GLU A 22 -5.24 8.52 21.31
N ASN A 23 -6.29 8.01 21.98
CA ASN A 23 -6.16 7.49 23.34
C ASN A 23 -5.25 6.25 23.40
N VAL A 24 -5.33 5.37 22.39
CA VAL A 24 -4.46 4.20 22.27
C VAL A 24 -3.00 4.62 22.09
N ILE A 25 -2.74 5.54 21.16
CA ILE A 25 -1.40 6.10 20.95
C ILE A 25 -0.87 6.74 22.25
N ASP A 26 -1.72 7.49 22.94
CA ASP A 26 -1.36 8.13 24.21
C ASP A 26 -0.99 7.11 25.30
N GLY A 27 -1.74 6.02 25.42
CA GLY A 27 -1.45 4.95 26.37
C GLY A 27 -0.11 4.27 26.08
N HIS A 28 0.12 3.90 24.82
CA HIS A 28 1.39 3.30 24.39
C HIS A 28 2.57 4.27 24.55
N ILE A 29 2.40 5.58 24.30
CA ILE A 29 3.46 6.57 24.59
C ILE A 29 3.81 6.57 26.08
N CYS A 30 2.80 6.48 26.96
CA CYS A 30 3.00 6.45 28.41
C CYS A 30 3.74 5.18 28.86
N GLU A 31 3.44 4.02 28.28
CA GLU A 31 4.16 2.77 28.53
C GLU A 31 5.62 2.82 28.03
N GLN A 32 5.82 3.27 26.80
CA GLN A 32 7.17 3.40 26.21
C GLN A 32 8.02 4.44 26.94
N ALA A 33 7.42 5.48 27.51
CA ALA A 33 8.13 6.44 28.36
C ALA A 33 8.69 5.81 29.65
N LEU A 34 8.10 4.71 30.13
CA LEU A 34 8.53 3.98 31.34
C LEU A 34 9.56 2.88 31.05
N VAL A 35 9.49 2.25 29.87
CA VAL A 35 10.32 1.09 29.51
C VAL A 35 11.53 1.49 28.67
N GLU A 36 11.29 1.90 27.42
CA GLU A 36 12.30 2.28 26.43
C GLU A 36 11.64 3.22 25.43
N LYS A 37 12.24 4.38 25.11
CA LYS A 37 11.68 5.36 24.15
C LYS A 37 11.82 4.90 22.69
N SER A 38 11.25 3.74 22.39
CA SER A 38 11.25 3.14 21.06
C SER A 38 10.10 3.67 20.22
N ALA A 39 10.34 3.95 18.94
CA ALA A 39 9.25 4.29 18.02
C ALA A 39 8.31 3.08 17.88
N PHE A 40 7.03 3.34 17.61
CA PHE A 40 6.04 2.27 17.47
C PHE A 40 4.92 2.67 16.51
N VAL A 41 4.19 1.66 16.06
CA VAL A 41 3.07 1.84 15.12
C VAL A 41 1.78 1.36 15.77
N VAL A 42 0.70 2.12 15.55
CA VAL A 42 -0.66 1.70 15.88
C VAL A 42 -1.43 1.49 14.58
N GLY A 43 -1.99 0.30 14.39
CA GLY A 43 -2.78 -0.10 13.23
C GLY A 43 -4.25 -0.31 13.57
N ASP A 44 -5.12 0.52 13.00
CA ASP A 44 -6.58 0.38 13.07
C ASP A 44 -7.05 -0.61 11.99
N LEU A 45 -7.37 -1.84 12.40
CA LEU A 45 -7.89 -2.87 11.50
C LEU A 45 -9.31 -2.57 11.02
N GLY A 46 -10.10 -1.83 11.80
CA GLY A 46 -11.44 -1.37 11.41
C GLY A 46 -11.39 -0.42 10.21
N ALA A 47 -10.30 0.35 10.08
CA ALA A 47 -10.10 1.20 8.90
C ALA A 47 -10.05 0.39 7.59
N LEU A 48 -9.55 -0.85 7.61
CA LEU A 48 -9.53 -1.73 6.42
C LEU A 48 -10.96 -2.09 6.00
N MET A 49 -11.83 -2.40 6.97
CA MET A 49 -13.24 -2.71 6.73
C MET A 49 -13.97 -1.49 6.14
N ARG A 50 -13.79 -0.31 6.74
CA ARG A 50 -14.38 0.95 6.23
C ARG A 50 -13.93 1.24 4.79
N LYS A 51 -12.65 1.01 4.46
CA LYS A 51 -12.16 1.11 3.07
C LYS A 51 -12.80 0.09 2.16
N HIS A 52 -13.00 -1.14 2.62
CA HIS A 52 -13.66 -2.18 1.84
C HIS A 52 -15.11 -1.83 1.50
N VAL A 53 -15.88 -1.39 2.49
CA VAL A 53 -17.27 -0.94 2.30
C VAL A 53 -17.33 0.23 1.33
N CYS A 54 -16.45 1.22 1.50
CA CYS A 54 -16.31 2.34 0.56
C CYS A 54 -16.04 1.83 -0.87
N TRP A 55 -15.09 0.90 -1.04
CA TRP A 55 -14.77 0.30 -2.33
C TRP A 55 -15.98 -0.37 -2.99
N GLN A 56 -16.67 -1.25 -2.25
CA GLN A 56 -17.85 -1.95 -2.76
C GLN A 56 -18.99 -1.01 -3.12
N SER A 57 -19.15 0.09 -2.37
CA SER A 57 -20.21 1.08 -2.62
C SER A 57 -19.95 1.95 -3.85
N VAL A 58 -18.70 2.38 -4.06
CA VAL A 58 -18.34 3.32 -5.14
C VAL A 58 -18.04 2.59 -6.44
N VAL A 59 -17.30 1.47 -6.39
CA VAL A 59 -16.85 0.73 -7.59
C VAL A 59 -17.22 -0.76 -7.54
N PRO A 60 -18.52 -1.12 -7.45
CA PRO A 60 -18.97 -2.50 -7.28
C PRO A 60 -18.57 -3.45 -8.43
N ARG A 61 -18.27 -2.92 -9.62
CA ARG A 61 -17.80 -3.71 -10.78
C ARG A 61 -16.32 -4.08 -10.71
N LEU A 62 -15.53 -3.41 -9.88
CA LEU A 62 -14.09 -3.61 -9.81
C LEU A 62 -13.77 -4.58 -8.67
N GLN A 63 -13.27 -5.77 -9.01
CA GLN A 63 -12.83 -6.73 -8.01
C GLN A 63 -11.44 -6.34 -7.46
N PRO A 64 -11.30 -6.09 -6.15
CA PRO A 64 -10.03 -5.66 -5.57
C PRO A 64 -9.03 -6.81 -5.42
N TYR A 65 -7.83 -6.61 -5.97
CA TYR A 65 -6.65 -7.45 -5.76
C TYR A 65 -5.56 -6.65 -5.03
N TYR A 66 -5.32 -6.93 -3.76
CA TYR A 66 -4.41 -6.16 -2.93
C TYR A 66 -2.93 -6.41 -3.28
N PRO A 67 -2.14 -5.39 -3.66
CA PRO A 67 -0.70 -5.51 -3.85
C PRO A 67 0.02 -5.68 -2.51
N VAL A 68 0.54 -6.87 -2.26
CA VAL A 68 1.17 -7.25 -0.98
C VAL A 68 2.38 -6.36 -0.66
N LYS A 69 3.06 -5.85 -1.70
CA LYS A 69 4.17 -4.90 -1.55
C LYS A 69 3.83 -3.62 -0.79
N CYS A 70 2.56 -3.22 -0.73
CA CYS A 70 2.15 -1.98 -0.06
C CYS A 70 2.30 -2.07 1.46
N ASN A 71 1.92 -3.20 2.04
CA ASN A 71 2.09 -3.54 3.45
C ASN A 71 1.96 -5.06 3.58
N ARG A 72 3.02 -5.70 4.10
CA ARG A 72 3.16 -7.16 4.21
C ARG A 72 2.77 -7.69 5.58
N SER A 73 2.18 -6.87 6.44
CA SER A 73 1.67 -7.31 7.73
C SER A 73 0.76 -8.53 7.53
N PRO A 74 1.08 -9.69 8.16
CA PRO A 74 0.21 -10.86 8.06
C PRO A 74 -1.19 -10.58 8.59
N ALA A 75 -1.32 -9.71 9.60
CA ALA A 75 -2.61 -9.27 10.11
C ALA A 75 -3.46 -8.55 9.05
N VAL A 76 -2.84 -7.65 8.27
CA VAL A 76 -3.53 -6.98 7.14
C VAL A 76 -3.96 -7.99 6.09
N ILE A 77 -3.08 -8.93 5.73
CA ILE A 77 -3.36 -9.95 4.71
C ILE A 77 -4.51 -10.86 5.15
N GLU A 78 -4.51 -11.29 6.41
CA GLU A 78 -5.56 -12.15 6.98
C GLU A 78 -6.93 -11.44 7.01
N VAL A 79 -6.98 -10.17 7.43
CA VAL A 79 -8.22 -9.35 7.36
C VAL A 79 -8.70 -9.20 5.92
N LEU A 80 -7.83 -8.81 4.99
CA LEU A 80 -8.22 -8.58 3.59
C LEU A 80 -8.61 -9.89 2.89
N ALA A 81 -7.96 -11.01 3.21
CA ALA A 81 -8.33 -12.34 2.70
C ALA A 81 -9.73 -12.74 3.20
N SER A 82 -10.03 -12.46 4.46
CA SER A 82 -11.35 -12.70 5.07
C SER A 82 -12.46 -11.87 4.41
N LEU A 83 -12.12 -10.68 3.93
CA LEU A 83 -13.00 -9.81 3.13
C LEU A 83 -13.10 -10.24 1.65
N GLY A 84 -12.46 -11.35 1.26
CA GLY A 84 -12.56 -11.93 -0.08
C GLY A 84 -11.71 -11.24 -1.15
N LEU A 85 -10.69 -10.47 -0.76
CA LEU A 85 -9.78 -9.84 -1.72
C LEU A 85 -8.90 -10.88 -2.42
N GLY A 86 -8.58 -10.61 -3.69
CA GLY A 86 -7.44 -11.24 -4.36
C GLY A 86 -6.13 -10.58 -3.94
N PHE A 87 -4.99 -11.13 -4.37
CA PHE A 87 -3.67 -10.61 -4.00
C PHE A 87 -2.75 -10.54 -5.21
N VAL A 88 -1.97 -9.46 -5.28
CA VAL A 88 -0.90 -9.30 -6.27
C VAL A 88 0.45 -9.42 -5.57
N CYS A 89 1.20 -10.44 -5.94
CA CYS A 89 2.53 -10.73 -5.40
C CYS A 89 3.60 -10.48 -6.47
N ALA A 90 4.79 -10.07 -6.07
CA ALA A 90 5.93 -9.78 -6.95
C ALA A 90 7.15 -10.68 -6.69
N ASN A 91 7.18 -11.41 -5.58
CA ASN A 91 8.31 -12.25 -5.19
C ASN A 91 7.85 -13.50 -4.43
N LYS A 92 8.80 -14.40 -4.14
CA LYS A 92 8.53 -15.69 -3.50
C LYS A 92 7.98 -15.52 -2.08
N THR A 93 8.51 -14.58 -1.30
CA THR A 93 8.11 -14.38 0.11
C THR A 93 6.67 -13.91 0.20
N GLU A 94 6.23 -13.01 -0.68
CA GLU A 94 4.84 -12.58 -0.76
C GLU A 94 3.89 -13.70 -1.16
N VAL A 95 4.27 -14.55 -2.13
CA VAL A 95 3.45 -15.70 -2.51
C VAL A 95 3.34 -16.71 -1.37
N SER A 96 4.44 -17.02 -0.69
CA SER A 96 4.41 -17.89 0.51
C SER A 96 3.46 -17.33 1.56
N LEU A 97 3.63 -16.05 1.91
CA LEU A 97 2.85 -15.39 2.96
C LEU A 97 1.35 -15.43 2.68
N VAL A 98 0.94 -15.12 1.45
CA VAL A 98 -0.48 -15.14 1.06
C VAL A 98 -1.05 -16.56 1.09
N LEU A 99 -0.30 -17.57 0.61
CA LEU A 99 -0.74 -18.97 0.64
C LEU A 99 -0.84 -19.52 2.07
N GLU A 100 0.05 -19.11 2.98
CA GLU A 100 0.04 -19.51 4.39
C GLU A 100 -1.21 -18.98 5.13
N GLN A 101 -1.77 -17.85 4.69
CA GLN A 101 -3.05 -17.33 5.16
C GLN A 101 -4.28 -18.06 4.57
N GLY A 102 -4.07 -19.13 3.81
CA GLY A 102 -5.17 -19.94 3.25
C GLY A 102 -5.84 -19.32 2.02
N VAL A 103 -5.25 -18.28 1.44
CA VAL A 103 -5.75 -17.69 0.19
C VAL A 103 -5.59 -18.70 -0.95
N PRO A 104 -6.66 -18.95 -1.73
CA PRO A 104 -6.59 -19.92 -2.81
C PRO A 104 -5.67 -19.42 -3.95
N PRO A 105 -4.84 -20.28 -4.57
CA PRO A 105 -3.89 -19.88 -5.61
C PRO A 105 -4.50 -19.17 -6.82
N GLU A 106 -5.77 -19.44 -7.14
CA GLU A 106 -6.52 -18.77 -8.21
C GLU A 106 -6.76 -17.28 -7.95
N SER A 107 -6.80 -16.87 -6.68
CA SER A 107 -6.96 -15.47 -6.24
C SER A 107 -5.62 -14.74 -6.16
N ILE A 108 -4.53 -15.33 -6.64
CA ILE A 108 -3.18 -14.73 -6.66
C ILE A 108 -2.76 -14.41 -8.09
N ILE A 109 -2.34 -13.16 -8.31
CA ILE A 109 -1.68 -12.72 -9.54
C ILE A 109 -0.20 -12.51 -9.24
N LEU A 110 0.66 -13.24 -9.95
CA LEU A 110 2.10 -13.02 -9.91
C LEU A 110 2.48 -11.92 -10.92
N SER A 111 2.71 -10.72 -10.39
CA SER A 111 3.15 -9.55 -11.13
C SER A 111 4.66 -9.33 -10.99
N GLY A 112 5.15 -8.17 -11.45
CA GLY A 112 6.54 -7.76 -11.37
C GLY A 112 7.32 -7.93 -12.68
N VAL A 113 8.36 -7.11 -12.79
CA VAL A 113 9.18 -6.98 -14.00
C VAL A 113 10.23 -8.07 -14.08
N CYS A 114 10.35 -8.69 -15.25
CA CYS A 114 11.40 -9.66 -15.57
C CYS A 114 11.56 -10.77 -14.51
N LYS A 115 10.51 -11.57 -14.31
CA LYS A 115 10.47 -12.60 -13.25
C LYS A 115 11.66 -13.57 -13.31
N GLN A 116 12.26 -13.82 -12.15
CA GLN A 116 13.33 -14.81 -12.01
C GLN A 116 12.81 -16.23 -12.32
N LEU A 117 13.67 -17.07 -12.90
CA LEU A 117 13.30 -18.44 -13.25
C LEU A 117 12.84 -19.27 -12.04
N ALA A 118 13.47 -19.04 -10.88
CA ALA A 118 13.10 -19.69 -9.63
C ALA A 118 11.68 -19.31 -9.16
N LEU A 119 11.28 -18.05 -9.36
CA LEU A 119 9.96 -17.55 -9.01
C LEU A 119 8.87 -18.16 -9.90
N ILE A 120 9.11 -18.26 -11.20
CA ILE A 120 8.17 -18.90 -12.15
C ILE A 120 7.97 -20.38 -11.78
N LYS A 121 9.06 -21.10 -11.48
CA LYS A 121 8.98 -22.51 -11.02
C LYS A 121 8.23 -22.63 -9.69
N TYR A 122 8.42 -21.68 -8.78
CA TYR A 122 7.73 -21.67 -7.50
C TYR A 122 6.23 -21.42 -7.66
N ALA A 123 5.83 -20.51 -8.55
CA ALA A 123 4.42 -20.29 -8.90
C ALA A 123 3.79 -21.56 -9.49
N ALA A 124 4.47 -22.22 -10.44
CA ALA A 124 4.02 -23.48 -11.01
C ALA A 124 3.83 -24.57 -9.95
N LYS A 125 4.78 -24.71 -9.02
CA LYS A 125 4.72 -25.70 -7.93
C LYS A 125 3.53 -25.49 -7.00
N ASN A 126 3.14 -24.23 -6.76
CA ASN A 126 2.05 -23.89 -5.86
C ASN A 126 0.73 -23.58 -6.59
N ASN A 127 0.60 -23.96 -7.86
CA ASN A 127 -0.60 -23.74 -8.69
C ASN A 127 -1.04 -22.27 -8.83
N VAL A 128 -0.14 -21.30 -8.67
CA VAL A 128 -0.42 -19.89 -8.99
C VAL A 128 -0.39 -19.75 -10.51
N GLN A 129 -1.58 -19.65 -11.12
CA GLN A 129 -1.73 -19.70 -12.58
C GLN A 129 -1.68 -18.33 -13.25
N HIS A 130 -2.14 -17.27 -12.60
CA HIS A 130 -2.23 -15.95 -13.21
C HIS A 130 -0.89 -15.22 -13.11
N LEU A 131 -0.26 -14.97 -14.27
CA LEU A 131 1.03 -14.30 -14.37
C LEU A 131 0.92 -13.09 -15.30
N VAL A 132 1.50 -11.96 -14.89
CA VAL A 132 1.68 -10.81 -15.80
C VAL A 132 2.86 -11.09 -16.73
N CYS A 133 2.73 -10.78 -18.01
CA CYS A 133 3.81 -10.88 -19.00
C CYS A 133 4.05 -9.51 -19.64
N GLU A 134 5.31 -9.07 -19.64
CA GLU A 134 5.68 -7.71 -20.11
C GLU A 134 6.60 -7.69 -21.33
N ASN A 135 7.29 -8.80 -21.63
CA ASN A 135 8.17 -8.89 -22.80
C ASN A 135 8.23 -10.30 -23.41
N GLN A 136 8.67 -10.39 -24.67
CA GLN A 136 8.80 -11.67 -25.39
C GLN A 136 9.73 -12.66 -24.68
N ALA A 137 10.82 -12.18 -24.07
CA ALA A 137 11.76 -13.05 -23.36
C ALA A 137 11.11 -13.66 -22.11
N GLU A 138 10.18 -12.97 -21.47
CA GLU A 138 9.39 -13.47 -20.36
C GLU A 138 8.38 -14.53 -20.80
N LEU A 139 7.68 -14.30 -21.92
CA LEU A 139 6.81 -15.30 -22.54
C LEU A 139 7.56 -16.62 -22.78
N SER A 140 8.76 -16.57 -23.35
CA SER A 140 9.60 -17.77 -23.57
C SER A 140 10.06 -18.46 -22.28
N LYS A 141 10.27 -17.71 -21.19
CA LYS A 141 10.61 -18.30 -19.88
C LYS A 141 9.40 -19.00 -19.29
N ILE A 142 8.23 -18.36 -19.36
CA ILE A 142 6.98 -18.88 -18.79
C ILE A 142 6.55 -20.13 -19.55
N SER A 143 6.55 -20.12 -20.89
CA SER A 143 6.15 -21.28 -21.69
C SER A 143 6.91 -22.56 -21.33
N ARG A 144 8.20 -22.43 -21.00
CA ARG A 144 9.06 -23.56 -20.62
C ARG A 144 8.89 -23.99 -19.16
N LEU A 145 8.66 -23.06 -18.25
CA LEU A 145 8.75 -23.31 -16.80
C LEU A 145 7.38 -23.44 -16.12
N HIS A 146 6.33 -22.88 -16.71
CA HIS A 146 4.96 -22.93 -16.23
C HIS A 146 3.97 -22.98 -17.41
N PRO A 147 3.88 -24.13 -18.12
CA PRO A 147 3.07 -24.25 -19.33
C PRO A 147 1.55 -24.08 -19.10
N SER A 148 1.08 -24.26 -17.87
CA SER A 148 -0.32 -24.06 -17.48
C SER A 148 -0.63 -22.64 -17.00
N ALA A 149 0.34 -21.72 -17.10
CA ALA A 149 0.13 -20.31 -16.77
C ALA A 149 -0.93 -19.67 -17.69
N LYS A 150 -1.70 -18.77 -17.08
CA LYS A 150 -2.67 -17.89 -17.71
C LYS A 150 -2.12 -16.48 -17.67
N LEU A 151 -1.85 -15.92 -18.85
CA LEU A 151 -1.13 -14.66 -18.97
C LEU A 151 -2.07 -13.45 -19.04
N LEU A 152 -1.70 -12.43 -18.28
CA LEU A 152 -2.18 -11.05 -18.44
C LEU A 152 -1.09 -10.27 -19.17
N LEU A 153 -1.39 -9.70 -20.35
CA LEU A 153 -0.43 -8.86 -21.07
C LEU A 153 -0.41 -7.46 -20.46
N GLN A 154 0.77 -7.00 -20.02
CA GLN A 154 0.94 -5.61 -19.54
C GLN A 154 0.98 -4.67 -20.73
N LEU A 155 0.08 -3.69 -20.78
CA LEU A 155 0.08 -2.63 -21.80
C LEU A 155 0.81 -1.39 -21.30
N THR A 156 1.51 -0.72 -22.22
CA THR A 156 2.05 0.63 -21.96
C THR A 156 0.93 1.65 -21.98
N THR A 157 0.95 2.60 -21.05
CA THR A 157 0.00 3.72 -21.00
C THR A 157 0.72 5.05 -21.17
N GLU A 158 0.18 5.93 -22.02
CA GLU A 158 0.61 7.32 -22.12
C GLU A 158 -0.06 8.15 -21.02
N ALA A 159 0.34 7.93 -19.76
CA ALA A 159 -0.14 8.77 -18.67
C ALA A 159 0.79 9.99 -18.53
N HIS A 160 0.24 11.20 -18.67
CA HIS A 160 0.94 12.43 -18.29
C HIS A 160 1.06 12.50 -16.76
N ALA A 161 2.02 11.77 -16.20
CA ALA A 161 2.37 11.81 -14.79
C ALA A 161 3.61 12.69 -14.58
N ALA A 162 3.69 13.36 -13.42
CA ALA A 162 4.83 14.20 -13.04
C ALA A 162 6.12 13.38 -12.80
N GLU A 163 5.98 12.07 -12.58
CA GLU A 163 7.09 11.13 -12.48
C GLU A 163 7.42 10.59 -13.87
N THR A 164 8.68 10.71 -14.31
CA THR A 164 9.23 10.00 -15.46
C THR A 164 9.22 8.49 -15.19
N SER A 165 8.05 7.87 -15.21
CA SER A 165 7.90 6.42 -15.09
C SER A 165 8.49 5.79 -16.33
N MET A 166 9.45 4.88 -16.16
CA MET A 166 9.89 3.99 -17.23
C MET A 166 8.65 3.27 -17.77
N ALA A 167 8.41 3.33 -19.09
CA ALA A 167 7.24 2.68 -19.67
C ALA A 167 7.42 1.16 -19.59
N PHE A 168 6.53 0.49 -18.85
CA PHE A 168 6.50 -0.97 -18.72
C PHE A 168 5.42 -1.56 -19.64
N GLY A 169 5.68 -2.75 -20.17
CA GLY A 169 4.74 -3.50 -20.99
C GLY A 169 4.89 -3.31 -22.49
N PHE A 170 3.83 -3.67 -23.21
CA PHE A 170 3.78 -3.74 -24.65
C PHE A 170 3.01 -2.57 -25.26
N SER A 171 3.55 -2.03 -26.34
CA SER A 171 2.78 -1.16 -27.23
C SER A 171 1.69 -1.97 -27.94
N LEU A 172 0.59 -1.31 -28.31
CA LEU A 172 -0.49 -1.94 -29.06
C LEU A 172 0.00 -2.64 -30.34
N LYS A 173 0.97 -2.02 -31.05
CA LYS A 173 1.57 -2.56 -32.28
C LYS A 173 2.28 -3.90 -32.06
N SER A 174 2.87 -4.11 -30.89
CA SER A 174 3.61 -5.32 -30.55
C SER A 174 2.69 -6.45 -30.08
N CYS A 175 1.51 -6.12 -29.53
CA CYS A 175 0.60 -7.08 -28.90
C CYS A 175 0.17 -8.23 -29.82
N ARG A 176 -0.09 -7.95 -31.11
CA ARG A 176 -0.48 -9.00 -32.07
C ARG A 176 0.59 -10.08 -32.22
N HIS A 177 1.84 -9.67 -32.45
CA HIS A 177 2.96 -10.60 -32.59
C HIS A 177 3.15 -11.46 -31.31
N LEU A 178 2.90 -10.88 -30.13
CA LEU A 178 3.01 -11.61 -28.87
C LEU A 178 1.91 -12.64 -28.68
N LEU A 179 0.68 -12.30 -29.05
CA LEU A 179 -0.44 -13.23 -29.03
C LEU A 179 -0.19 -14.40 -30.00
N GLU A 180 0.31 -14.12 -31.20
CA GLU A 180 0.73 -15.14 -32.18
C GLU A 180 1.83 -16.04 -31.59
N ALA A 181 2.88 -15.44 -31.00
CA ALA A 181 3.94 -16.21 -30.35
C ALA A 181 3.44 -17.03 -29.14
N ALA A 182 2.50 -16.51 -28.36
CA ALA A 182 1.90 -17.24 -27.24
C ALA A 182 1.10 -18.45 -27.74
N LYS A 183 0.41 -18.29 -28.88
CA LYS A 183 -0.32 -19.38 -29.54
C LYS A 183 0.62 -20.48 -30.01
N ASP A 184 1.71 -20.11 -30.67
CA ASP A 184 2.73 -21.04 -31.15
C ASP A 184 3.42 -21.80 -29.99
N LEU A 185 3.60 -21.12 -28.86
CA LEU A 185 4.17 -21.71 -27.64
C LEU A 185 3.14 -22.50 -26.79
N GLY A 186 1.87 -22.49 -27.17
CA GLY A 186 0.80 -23.20 -26.45
C GLY A 186 0.47 -22.62 -25.07
N VAL A 187 0.81 -21.35 -24.81
CA VAL A 187 0.52 -20.67 -23.52
C VAL A 187 -0.80 -19.92 -23.63
N GLN A 188 -1.61 -19.97 -22.57
CA GLN A 188 -2.90 -19.25 -22.55
C GLN A 188 -2.69 -17.77 -22.22
N VAL A 189 -3.27 -16.90 -23.05
CA VAL A 189 -3.49 -15.50 -22.72
C VAL A 189 -4.95 -15.34 -22.35
N VAL A 190 -5.21 -14.73 -21.19
CA VAL A 190 -6.57 -14.59 -20.62
C VAL A 190 -7.00 -13.14 -20.47
N GLY A 191 -6.11 -12.18 -20.71
CA GLY A 191 -6.44 -10.80 -20.42
C GLY A 191 -5.30 -9.82 -20.60
N VAL A 192 -5.58 -8.60 -20.16
CA VAL A 192 -4.62 -7.49 -20.17
C VAL A 192 -4.61 -6.78 -18.83
N THR A 193 -3.49 -6.16 -18.50
CA THR A 193 -3.33 -5.29 -17.34
C THR A 193 -2.65 -3.99 -17.77
N PHE A 194 -3.02 -2.87 -17.15
CA PHE A 194 -2.35 -1.59 -17.35
C PHE A 194 -2.31 -0.81 -16.03
N HIS A 195 -1.52 0.27 -15.98
CA HIS A 195 -1.41 1.08 -14.77
C HIS A 195 -1.49 2.56 -15.08
N ILE A 196 -2.51 3.22 -14.54
CA ILE A 196 -2.59 4.68 -14.52
C ILE A 196 -2.15 5.16 -13.13
N PRO A 197 -1.08 5.98 -13.01
CA PRO A 197 -0.61 6.47 -11.72
C PRO A 197 -1.67 7.33 -11.01
N SER A 198 -1.69 7.27 -9.68
CA SER A 198 -2.61 8.10 -8.88
C SER A 198 -2.33 9.60 -8.97
N SER A 199 -1.17 9.98 -9.51
CA SER A 199 -0.75 11.37 -9.76
C SER A 199 -1.21 11.90 -11.13
N CYS A 200 -1.87 11.08 -11.94
CA CYS A 200 -2.39 11.48 -13.24
C CYS A 200 -3.49 12.54 -13.09
N GLN A 201 -3.33 13.68 -13.78
CA GLN A 201 -4.28 14.80 -13.69
C GLN A 201 -5.50 14.61 -14.61
N ASP A 202 -5.30 14.09 -15.82
CA ASP A 202 -6.36 13.81 -16.78
C ASP A 202 -6.72 12.32 -16.80
N LEU A 203 -7.45 11.90 -15.75
CA LEU A 203 -7.93 10.53 -15.62
C LEU A 203 -8.85 10.13 -16.79
N GLN A 204 -9.68 11.07 -17.28
CA GLN A 204 -10.63 10.79 -18.35
C GLN A 204 -9.91 10.38 -19.64
N GLN A 205 -8.92 11.17 -20.06
CA GLN A 205 -8.14 10.86 -21.27
C GLN A 205 -7.32 9.58 -21.09
N ALA A 206 -6.63 9.44 -19.95
CA ALA A 206 -5.78 8.28 -19.68
C ALA A 206 -6.55 6.96 -19.72
N TYR A 207 -7.71 6.88 -19.04
CA TYR A 207 -8.55 5.68 -19.06
C TYR A 207 -9.20 5.44 -20.43
N THR A 208 -9.58 6.50 -21.16
CA THR A 208 -10.12 6.37 -22.52
C THR A 208 -9.13 5.65 -23.44
N HIS A 209 -7.87 6.10 -23.43
CA HIS A 209 -6.82 5.49 -24.25
C HIS A 209 -6.53 4.05 -23.80
N ALA A 210 -6.30 3.83 -22.50
CA ALA A 210 -5.94 2.52 -21.98
C ALA A 210 -7.03 1.46 -22.19
N LEU A 211 -8.31 1.81 -21.98
CA LEU A 211 -9.42 0.88 -22.18
C LEU A 211 -9.72 0.61 -23.66
N SER A 212 -9.52 1.61 -24.53
CA SER A 212 -9.60 1.42 -25.98
C SER A 212 -8.50 0.47 -26.48
N ASP A 213 -7.27 0.65 -26.01
CA ASP A 213 -6.15 -0.24 -26.35
C ASP A 213 -6.38 -1.66 -25.80
N ALA A 214 -6.85 -1.77 -24.56
CA ALA A 214 -7.25 -3.04 -23.97
C ALA A 214 -8.31 -3.75 -24.83
N ARG A 215 -9.35 -3.04 -25.30
CA ARG A 215 -10.39 -3.61 -26.17
C ARG A 215 -9.80 -4.15 -27.47
N CYS A 216 -8.92 -3.37 -28.12
CA CYS A 216 -8.23 -3.82 -29.33
C CYS A 216 -7.45 -5.12 -29.09
N VAL A 217 -6.75 -5.24 -27.96
CA VAL A 217 -5.98 -6.45 -27.61
C VAL A 217 -6.90 -7.63 -27.31
N PHE A 218 -8.04 -7.40 -26.66
CA PHE A 218 -9.04 -8.44 -26.48
C PHE A 218 -9.58 -8.96 -27.82
N ASP A 219 -9.86 -8.08 -28.78
CA ASP A 219 -10.33 -8.47 -30.12
C ASP A 219 -9.28 -9.29 -30.86
N MET A 220 -8.01 -8.83 -30.85
CA MET A 220 -6.89 -9.57 -31.43
C MET A 220 -6.71 -10.95 -30.76
N GLY A 221 -6.88 -11.04 -29.44
CA GLY A 221 -6.80 -12.29 -28.71
C GLY A 221 -7.93 -13.25 -29.08
N ALA A 222 -9.16 -12.76 -29.15
CA ALA A 222 -10.33 -13.54 -29.54
C ALA A 222 -10.21 -14.07 -30.98
N ASP A 223 -9.71 -13.26 -31.92
CA ASP A 223 -9.45 -13.66 -33.31
C ASP A 223 -8.46 -14.83 -33.41
N LEU A 224 -7.49 -14.90 -32.51
CA LEU A 224 -6.50 -15.99 -32.41
C LEU A 224 -7.01 -17.19 -31.58
N GLY A 225 -8.25 -17.12 -31.09
CA GLY A 225 -8.92 -18.16 -30.32
C GLY A 225 -8.49 -18.22 -28.85
N PHE A 226 -8.04 -17.11 -28.26
CA PHE A 226 -7.86 -16.99 -26.82
C PHE A 226 -9.17 -16.66 -26.12
N ASN A 227 -9.36 -17.17 -24.91
CA ASN A 227 -10.49 -16.82 -24.06
C ASN A 227 -10.11 -15.61 -23.18
N MET A 228 -10.30 -14.40 -23.71
CA MET A 228 -9.97 -13.15 -23.03
C MET A 228 -11.09 -12.77 -22.05
N ASN A 229 -10.86 -12.94 -20.76
CA ASN A 229 -11.88 -12.80 -19.71
C ASN A 229 -11.44 -11.99 -18.48
N ILE A 230 -10.20 -11.49 -18.42
CA ILE A 230 -9.72 -10.66 -17.30
C ILE A 230 -9.17 -9.33 -17.80
N LEU A 231 -9.70 -8.23 -17.28
CA LEU A 231 -9.18 -6.88 -17.50
C LEU A 231 -8.73 -6.32 -16.15
N ASP A 232 -7.47 -5.97 -16.01
CA ASP A 232 -6.94 -5.36 -14.78
C ASP A 232 -6.53 -3.91 -15.03
N ILE A 233 -7.18 -2.97 -14.32
CA ILE A 233 -6.98 -1.53 -14.52
C ILE A 233 -5.86 -0.93 -13.66
N GLY A 234 -5.14 -1.76 -12.90
CA GLY A 234 -4.02 -1.34 -12.07
C GLY A 234 -4.43 -0.64 -10.79
N GLY A 235 -3.52 0.13 -10.18
CA GLY A 235 -3.57 0.45 -8.75
C GLY A 235 -3.53 1.93 -8.38
N GLY A 236 -3.83 2.84 -9.31
CA GLY A 236 -3.74 4.30 -9.15
C GLY A 236 -4.74 4.92 -8.16
N PHE A 237 -4.91 4.36 -6.96
CA PHE A 237 -5.87 4.81 -5.96
C PHE A 237 -5.17 5.42 -4.75
N THR A 238 -5.49 6.67 -4.41
CA THR A 238 -4.79 7.44 -3.37
C THR A 238 -5.20 7.07 -1.94
N GLY A 239 -6.38 6.47 -1.78
CA GLY A 239 -7.05 6.26 -0.49
C GLY A 239 -8.14 7.27 -0.17
N LEU A 240 -8.30 8.31 -0.99
CA LEU A 240 -9.39 9.27 -0.85
C LEU A 240 -10.64 8.78 -1.61
N GLU A 241 -11.79 8.80 -0.95
CA GLU A 241 -13.07 8.43 -1.57
C GLU A 241 -13.39 9.33 -2.77
N PHE A 242 -13.13 10.64 -2.64
CA PHE A 242 -13.31 11.58 -3.75
C PHE A 242 -12.53 11.17 -5.01
N GLN A 243 -11.28 10.75 -4.86
CA GLN A 243 -10.49 10.29 -5.99
C GLN A 243 -11.02 8.96 -6.56
N LEU A 244 -11.52 8.06 -5.71
CA LEU A 244 -12.17 6.83 -6.16
C LEU A 244 -13.44 7.12 -7.00
N GLN A 245 -14.25 8.10 -6.58
CA GLN A 245 -15.43 8.55 -7.33
C GLN A 245 -15.04 9.18 -8.68
N GLN A 246 -13.93 9.91 -8.75
CA GLN A 246 -13.40 10.43 -10.02
C GLN A 246 -12.98 9.31 -10.97
N VAL A 247 -12.30 8.27 -10.45
CA VAL A 247 -11.93 7.10 -11.24
C VAL A 247 -13.17 6.35 -11.73
N GLU A 248 -14.16 6.12 -10.86
CA GLU A 248 -15.45 5.53 -11.26
C GLU A 248 -16.06 6.29 -12.42
N SER A 249 -16.16 7.62 -12.29
CA SER A 249 -16.85 8.46 -13.27
C SER A 249 -16.17 8.41 -14.63
N ALA A 250 -14.84 8.26 -14.65
CA ALA A 250 -14.07 8.12 -15.88
C ALA A 250 -14.21 6.71 -16.48
N VAL A 251 -14.17 5.67 -15.64
CA VAL A 251 -14.05 4.27 -16.06
C VAL A 251 -15.40 3.65 -16.42
N ARG A 252 -16.48 3.92 -15.66
CA ARG A 252 -17.79 3.30 -15.86
C ARG A 252 -18.31 3.39 -17.31
N PRO A 253 -18.43 4.57 -17.94
CA PRO A 253 -18.97 4.67 -19.30
C PRO A 253 -18.12 3.91 -20.32
N LEU A 254 -16.80 3.85 -20.11
CA LEU A 254 -15.87 3.13 -20.96
C LEU A 254 -16.00 1.60 -20.78
N LEU A 255 -16.16 1.13 -19.54
CA LEU A 255 -16.43 -0.29 -19.27
C LEU A 255 -17.79 -0.72 -19.83
N ASP A 256 -18.82 0.13 -19.78
CA ASP A 256 -20.12 -0.18 -20.39
C ASP A 256 -20.02 -0.31 -21.92
N ALA A 257 -19.20 0.53 -22.55
CA ALA A 257 -18.99 0.50 -23.99
C ALA A 257 -18.12 -0.68 -24.46
N TYR A 258 -16.99 -0.93 -23.80
CA TYR A 258 -15.97 -1.88 -24.27
C TYR A 258 -16.03 -3.27 -23.60
N PHE A 259 -16.52 -3.34 -22.37
CA PHE A 259 -16.53 -4.54 -21.53
C PHE A 259 -17.86 -4.67 -20.76
N PRO A 260 -19.02 -4.66 -21.45
CA PRO A 260 -20.32 -4.72 -20.78
C PRO A 260 -20.44 -6.01 -19.95
N PRO A 261 -21.26 -6.07 -18.88
CA PRO A 261 -21.39 -7.25 -18.03
C PRO A 261 -21.69 -8.55 -18.80
N MET A 262 -22.44 -8.46 -19.90
CA MET A 262 -22.77 -9.61 -20.76
C MET A 262 -21.58 -10.21 -21.51
N SER A 263 -20.43 -9.50 -21.56
CA SER A 263 -19.19 -10.02 -22.15
C SER A 263 -18.53 -11.10 -21.29
N GLY A 264 -18.90 -11.21 -20.00
CA GLY A 264 -18.29 -12.15 -19.05
C GLY A 264 -16.87 -11.78 -18.62
N VAL A 265 -16.37 -10.59 -18.97
CA VAL A 265 -15.06 -10.09 -18.56
C VAL A 265 -15.09 -9.64 -17.10
N GLN A 266 -14.21 -10.22 -16.29
CA GLN A 266 -13.95 -9.78 -14.92
C GLN A 266 -13.03 -8.56 -14.95
N VAL A 267 -13.45 -7.49 -14.27
CA VAL A 267 -12.64 -6.26 -14.19
C VAL A 267 -12.01 -6.19 -12.80
N LEU A 268 -10.69 -6.25 -12.76
CA LEU A 268 -9.87 -6.22 -11.56
C LEU A 268 -9.27 -4.82 -11.37
N ALA A 269 -8.94 -4.51 -10.13
CA ALA A 269 -8.13 -3.34 -9.80
C ALA A 269 -7.17 -3.70 -8.67
N GLN A 270 -6.10 -2.92 -8.53
CA GLN A 270 -5.01 -3.16 -7.59
C GLN A 270 -4.91 -2.11 -6.46
N PRO A 271 -5.94 -1.91 -5.62
CA PRO A 271 -5.94 -0.91 -4.56
C PRO A 271 -4.96 -1.28 -3.42
N GLY A 272 -3.72 -0.79 -3.49
CA GLY A 272 -2.75 -0.97 -2.42
C GLY A 272 -2.85 0.13 -1.36
N ARG A 273 -2.34 1.32 -1.72
CA ARG A 273 -2.38 2.52 -0.87
C ARG A 273 -3.79 2.82 -0.35
N PHE A 274 -4.82 2.52 -1.13
CA PHE A 274 -6.20 2.78 -0.77
C PHE A 274 -6.65 2.11 0.54
N TYR A 275 -6.27 0.85 0.76
CA TYR A 275 -6.66 0.12 1.96
C TYR A 275 -5.85 0.54 3.18
N VAL A 276 -4.52 0.60 3.03
CA VAL A 276 -3.63 0.61 4.20
C VAL A 276 -3.17 1.99 4.63
N ALA A 277 -3.14 3.01 3.74
CA ALA A 277 -2.47 4.28 4.05
C ALA A 277 -2.93 4.89 5.36
N SER A 278 -4.23 5.16 5.50
CA SER A 278 -4.83 5.79 6.67
C SER A 278 -5.03 4.84 7.86
N ALA A 279 -4.75 3.54 7.70
CA ALA A 279 -4.98 2.55 8.75
C ALA A 279 -3.86 2.53 9.80
N PHE A 280 -2.71 3.16 9.53
CA PHE A 280 -1.57 3.12 10.43
C PHE A 280 -1.08 4.52 10.80
N SER A 281 -0.75 4.68 12.08
CA SER A 281 -0.10 5.87 12.64
C SER A 281 1.23 5.47 13.29
N LEU A 282 2.25 6.30 13.08
CA LEU A 282 3.59 6.10 13.63
C LEU A 282 3.87 7.13 14.72
N ALA A 283 4.30 6.69 15.89
CA ALA A 283 4.81 7.54 16.96
C ALA A 283 6.33 7.45 17.01
N VAL A 284 7.01 8.59 16.97
CA VAL A 284 8.47 8.71 17.05
C VAL A 284 8.86 9.69 18.14
N SER A 285 10.06 9.48 18.72
CA SER A 285 10.57 10.36 19.76
C SER A 285 11.69 11.27 19.23
N VAL A 286 11.74 12.50 19.74
CA VAL A 286 12.84 13.44 19.48
C VAL A 286 14.05 13.00 20.29
N ILE A 287 15.14 12.63 19.62
CA ILE A 287 16.41 12.21 20.25
C ILE A 287 17.48 13.29 20.23
N GLY A 288 17.32 14.31 19.39
CA GLY A 288 18.26 15.41 19.27
C GLY A 288 17.58 16.69 18.83
N LYS A 289 18.15 17.82 19.24
CA LYS A 289 17.71 19.17 18.90
C LYS A 289 18.92 20.03 18.60
N LYS A 290 18.86 20.79 17.51
CA LYS A 290 19.78 21.89 17.22
C LYS A 290 18.99 23.16 16.94
N VAL A 291 19.59 24.28 17.33
CA VAL A 291 19.06 25.60 17.06
C VAL A 291 19.96 26.24 16.02
N GLU A 292 19.40 26.60 14.87
CA GLU A 292 20.08 27.41 13.87
C GLU A 292 19.50 28.82 13.91
N THR A 293 20.34 29.78 14.27
CA THR A 293 20.05 31.20 14.02
C THR A 293 20.52 31.53 12.61
N ARG A 294 19.58 31.74 11.69
CA ARG A 294 19.96 32.24 10.36
C ARG A 294 20.34 33.71 10.48
N HIS A 295 21.64 33.99 10.60
CA HIS A 295 22.13 35.35 10.32
C HIS A 295 22.01 35.59 8.82
N TRP A 296 20.89 36.16 8.36
CA TRP A 296 20.87 36.81 7.06
C TRP A 296 21.77 38.03 7.14
N ASP A 297 22.99 37.90 6.64
CA ASP A 297 23.92 39.01 6.61
C ASP A 297 23.36 40.10 5.66
N ARG A 298 22.91 41.20 6.30
CA ARG A 298 22.69 42.56 5.78
C ARG A 298 21.35 42.87 5.09
N LEU A 299 20.44 43.46 5.88
CA LEU A 299 19.82 44.80 5.69
C LEU A 299 18.40 44.85 6.28
N THR A 300 18.26 44.81 7.61
CA THR A 300 17.24 45.59 8.34
C THR A 300 17.42 45.37 9.84
N GLN A 301 17.51 46.47 10.58
CA GLN A 301 17.45 46.46 12.05
C GLN A 301 16.04 46.07 12.49
N GLY A 302 15.93 44.96 13.20
CA GLY A 302 14.72 44.54 13.91
C GLY A 302 14.97 43.20 14.56
N VAL A 303 15.14 43.17 15.89
CA VAL A 303 15.21 41.93 16.66
C VAL A 303 13.78 41.36 16.72
N ASN A 304 13.40 40.61 15.70
CA ASN A 304 12.23 39.74 15.74
C ASN A 304 12.73 38.32 16.03
N HIS A 305 12.01 37.58 16.88
CA HIS A 305 12.23 36.15 17.11
C HIS A 305 11.98 35.26 15.86
N GLU A 306 11.90 35.86 14.66
CA GLU A 306 11.61 35.23 13.37
C GLU A 306 12.82 34.51 12.74
N ASP A 307 14.02 34.66 13.33
CA ASP A 307 15.27 34.12 12.78
C ASP A 307 15.72 32.77 13.39
N THR A 308 14.92 32.20 14.29
CA THR A 308 15.24 30.93 14.96
C THR A 308 14.59 29.76 14.23
N GLU A 309 15.41 28.86 13.70
CA GLU A 309 14.98 27.60 13.09
C GLU A 309 15.42 26.41 13.97
N PHE A 310 14.52 25.45 14.17
CA PHE A 310 14.83 24.25 14.93
C PHE A 310 15.04 23.05 14.01
N LEU A 311 16.10 22.29 14.30
CA LEU A 311 16.38 21.01 13.65
C LEU A 311 16.18 19.93 14.69
N TYR A 312 15.19 19.06 14.49
CA TYR A 312 14.93 17.92 15.37
C TYR A 312 15.38 16.62 14.70
N TYR A 313 16.11 15.81 15.46
CA TYR A 313 16.50 14.46 15.08
C TYR A 313 15.58 13.47 15.79
N MET A 314 14.99 12.56 15.03
CA MET A 314 14.06 11.54 15.49
C MET A 314 14.75 10.19 15.57
N ASN A 315 14.19 9.26 16.35
CA ASN A 315 14.67 7.88 16.42
C ASN A 315 14.37 7.05 15.15
N GLU A 316 13.59 7.59 14.21
CA GLU A 316 13.26 6.95 12.92
C GLU A 316 13.43 7.92 11.74
N GLY A 317 13.74 7.36 10.57
CA GLY A 317 14.16 8.13 9.39
C GLY A 317 13.74 7.53 8.05
N VAL A 318 14.31 8.06 6.97
CA VAL A 318 14.00 7.64 5.58
C VAL A 318 14.52 6.24 5.27
N TYR A 319 15.46 5.71 6.04
CA TYR A 319 15.92 4.33 5.90
C TYR A 319 15.03 3.32 6.65
N GLY A 320 13.98 3.78 7.34
CA GLY A 320 12.97 2.96 7.99
C GLY A 320 11.56 3.30 7.49
N PRO A 321 10.62 3.69 8.37
CA PRO A 321 9.21 3.88 8.01
C PRO A 321 8.97 5.06 7.07
N PHE A 322 9.91 6.01 6.94
CA PHE A 322 9.80 7.16 6.04
C PHE A 322 10.43 6.92 4.65
N SER A 323 10.76 5.67 4.30
CA SER A 323 11.39 5.30 3.01
C SER A 323 10.66 5.77 1.76
N HIS A 324 9.35 5.97 1.84
CA HIS A 324 8.57 6.51 0.74
C HIS A 324 8.95 7.96 0.37
N LYS A 325 9.60 8.73 1.27
CA LYS A 325 10.17 10.05 0.96
C LYS A 325 11.28 9.96 -0.08
N LEU A 326 12.11 8.92 -0.04
CA LEU A 326 13.15 8.68 -1.05
C LEU A 326 12.56 8.39 -2.44
N LEU A 327 11.31 7.92 -2.48
CA LEU A 327 10.55 7.72 -3.71
C LEU A 327 9.81 8.99 -4.18
N GLY A 328 10.15 10.16 -3.63
CA GLY A 328 9.56 11.45 -4.01
C GLY A 328 8.17 11.72 -3.43
N LYS A 329 7.67 10.88 -2.51
CA LYS A 329 6.36 11.09 -1.88
C LYS A 329 6.47 12.07 -0.71
N SER A 330 5.44 12.90 -0.56
CA SER A 330 5.32 13.82 0.56
C SER A 330 4.95 13.05 1.84
N ILE A 331 5.62 13.39 2.95
CA ILE A 331 5.26 12.97 4.30
C ILE A 331 4.20 13.94 4.83
N ALA A 332 3.16 13.40 5.48
CA ALA A 332 2.16 14.23 6.14
C ALA A 332 2.79 15.07 7.26
N VAL A 333 2.23 16.25 7.51
CA VAL A 333 2.68 17.11 8.62
C VAL A 333 2.48 16.35 9.94
N PRO A 334 3.50 16.28 10.81
CA PRO A 334 3.35 15.59 12.10
C PRO A 334 2.41 16.36 13.02
N SER A 335 1.83 15.63 13.97
CA SER A 335 1.17 16.18 15.14
C SER A 335 2.07 16.01 16.37
N VAL A 336 2.06 16.99 17.27
CA VAL A 336 2.81 16.92 18.53
C VAL A 336 1.94 16.23 19.57
N HIS A 337 2.45 15.20 20.24
CA HIS A 337 1.74 14.54 21.33
C HIS A 337 1.71 15.44 22.56
N LYS A 338 0.51 15.67 23.11
CA LYS A 338 0.23 16.38 24.38
C LYS A 338 1.05 17.66 24.63
N HIS A 339 0.98 18.58 23.68
CA HIS A 339 0.80 19.97 24.04
C HIS A 339 -0.67 20.30 23.79
N ALA A 340 -1.44 20.54 24.86
CA ALA A 340 -2.51 21.52 24.71
C ALA A 340 -1.77 22.78 24.27
N LEU A 341 -1.75 23.05 22.96
CA LEU A 341 -1.24 24.30 22.44
C LEU A 341 -2.08 25.37 23.14
N CYS A 342 -1.58 25.89 24.26
CA CYS A 342 -2.08 27.12 24.80
C CYS A 342 -2.02 28.08 23.62
N ALA A 343 -3.10 28.81 23.35
CA ALA A 343 -3.20 29.70 22.18
C ALA A 343 -2.08 30.77 22.11
N GLU A 344 -1.17 30.78 23.09
CA GLU A 344 -0.02 31.66 23.27
C GLU A 344 1.35 31.00 23.00
N GLU A 345 1.44 29.68 22.70
CA GLU A 345 2.72 29.06 22.33
C GLU A 345 3.13 29.43 20.89
N GLY A 346 4.30 30.06 20.76
CA GLY A 346 4.86 30.42 19.46
C GLY A 346 5.25 29.17 18.65
N VAL A 347 4.93 29.17 17.36
CA VAL A 347 5.38 28.17 16.40
C VAL A 347 6.60 28.66 15.63
N PHE A 348 7.53 27.75 15.34
CA PHE A 348 8.81 28.06 14.73
C PHE A 348 9.04 27.21 13.47
N PRO A 349 9.69 27.77 12.43
CA PRO A 349 10.21 26.98 11.32
C PRO A 349 11.07 25.85 11.84
N SER A 350 10.73 24.63 11.46
CA SER A 350 11.39 23.42 11.93
C SER A 350 11.63 22.43 10.80
N SER A 351 12.73 21.68 10.88
CA SER A 351 13.00 20.53 10.01
C SER A 351 13.19 19.26 10.83
N LEU A 352 12.79 18.13 10.26
CA LEU A 352 12.81 16.82 10.92
C LEU A 352 13.75 15.89 10.17
N TRP A 353 14.65 15.28 10.93
CA TRP A 353 15.72 14.42 10.43
C TRP A 353 15.63 13.06 11.11
N GLY A 354 16.02 12.01 10.40
CA GLY A 354 16.18 10.69 10.98
C GLY A 354 17.47 10.57 11.81
N PRO A 355 17.72 9.37 12.36
CA PRO A 355 18.82 9.13 13.28
C PRO A 355 20.19 8.96 12.58
N THR A 356 20.22 8.87 11.25
CA THR A 356 21.47 8.60 10.52
C THR A 356 22.27 9.88 10.25
N LEU A 357 23.56 9.71 9.98
CA LEU A 357 24.47 10.82 9.59
C LEU A 357 24.44 11.09 8.08
N ASP A 358 23.34 10.75 7.40
CA ASP A 358 23.15 10.95 5.96
C ASP A 358 22.35 12.23 5.68
N GLN A 359 22.77 12.98 4.67
CA GLN A 359 22.06 14.18 4.22
C GLN A 359 20.70 13.84 3.58
N LEU A 360 20.52 12.62 3.08
CA LEU A 360 19.25 12.15 2.55
C LEU A 360 18.24 11.82 3.65
N ASP A 361 18.67 11.69 4.91
CA ASP A 361 17.82 11.34 6.05
C ASP A 361 17.04 12.55 6.60
N GLN A 362 16.58 13.40 5.70
CA GLN A 362 15.68 14.50 5.99
C GLN A 362 14.23 14.05 5.69
N VAL A 363 13.45 13.87 6.76
CA VAL A 363 12.07 13.37 6.67
C VAL A 363 11.13 14.50 6.28
N VAL A 364 11.22 15.64 6.97
CA VAL A 364 10.41 16.84 6.71
C VAL A 364 11.34 18.04 6.55
N GLU A 365 11.38 18.59 5.34
CA GLU A 365 12.23 19.73 5.01
C GLU A 365 11.85 21.00 5.78
N ARG A 366 10.54 21.27 5.89
CA ARG A 366 10.03 22.44 6.59
C ARG A 366 8.62 22.20 7.12
N CYS A 367 8.41 22.48 8.39
CA CYS A 367 7.12 22.50 9.06
C CYS A 367 7.09 23.60 10.13
N LEU A 368 5.93 23.86 10.70
CA LEU A 368 5.76 24.76 11.84
C LEU A 368 5.43 23.90 13.06
N LEU A 369 6.27 24.01 14.09
CA LEU A 369 6.10 23.28 15.34
C LEU A 369 6.33 24.23 16.51
N PRO A 370 5.68 24.00 17.68
CA PRO A 370 6.15 24.61 18.92
C PRO A 370 7.60 24.19 19.20
N GLU A 371 8.27 24.90 20.11
CA GLU A 371 9.58 24.47 20.57
C GLU A 371 9.47 23.13 21.31
N LEU A 372 10.14 22.09 20.80
CA LEU A 372 10.17 20.75 21.38
C LEU A 372 11.45 20.52 22.18
N SER A 373 11.40 19.55 23.08
CA SER A 373 12.50 19.03 23.87
C SER A 373 12.89 17.62 23.45
N VAL A 374 14.13 17.23 23.77
CA VAL A 374 14.56 15.84 23.61
C VAL A 374 13.71 14.96 24.52
N GLY A 375 13.08 13.95 23.92
CA GLY A 375 12.18 13.03 24.58
C GLY A 375 10.69 13.29 24.32
N ASP A 376 10.34 14.37 23.64
CA ASP A 376 8.98 14.65 23.17
C ASP A 376 8.60 13.72 22.00
N TRP A 377 7.30 13.56 21.79
CA TRP A 377 6.77 12.64 20.79
C TRP A 377 6.08 13.36 19.63
N LEU A 378 6.34 12.87 18.44
CA LEU A 378 5.68 13.27 17.20
C LEU A 378 4.90 12.10 16.64
N CYS A 379 3.67 12.36 16.21
CA CYS A 379 2.77 11.38 15.63
C CYS A 379 2.52 11.69 14.15
N PHE A 380 2.77 10.69 13.29
CA PHE A 380 2.56 10.76 11.86
C PHE A 380 1.39 9.87 11.46
N SER A 381 0.38 10.48 10.85
CA SER A 381 -0.75 9.75 10.25
C SER A 381 -0.42 9.29 8.83
N ASN A 382 -1.26 8.41 8.29
CA ASN A 382 -1.14 7.90 6.92
C ASN A 382 0.12 7.08 6.63
N MET A 383 0.63 6.37 7.64
CA MET A 383 1.92 5.65 7.61
C MET A 383 1.80 4.17 7.22
N GLY A 384 0.67 3.75 6.65
CA GLY A 384 0.45 2.34 6.34
C GLY A 384 1.02 1.84 5.02
N VAL A 385 1.63 2.72 4.21
CA VAL A 385 2.25 2.38 2.92
C VAL A 385 3.77 2.28 3.07
N CYS A 386 4.35 1.28 2.40
CA CYS A 386 5.72 0.81 2.50
C CYS A 386 5.85 -0.08 3.73
N GLY A 387 6.18 -1.35 3.46
CA GLY A 387 6.25 -2.36 4.51
C GLY A 387 7.21 -1.89 5.58
N LEU A 388 6.75 -1.89 6.84
CA LEU A 388 7.56 -1.70 8.05
C LEU A 388 8.79 -2.64 8.14
N GLU A 389 8.96 -3.52 7.15
CA GLU A 389 9.96 -4.58 7.04
C GLU A 389 10.92 -4.40 5.84
N GLU A 390 10.65 -3.52 4.87
CA GLU A 390 11.37 -3.51 3.57
C GLU A 390 12.82 -3.01 3.63
N PHE A 391 13.18 -2.21 4.64
CA PHE A 391 14.51 -1.59 4.72
C PHE A 391 15.30 -1.91 5.99
N SER A 392 14.86 -2.93 6.75
CA SER A 392 15.60 -3.51 7.88
C SER A 392 17.02 -4.01 7.50
N CYS A 393 17.38 -4.03 6.21
CA CYS A 393 18.72 -4.34 5.73
C CYS A 393 19.67 -3.13 5.64
N LEU A 394 19.18 -1.88 5.72
CA LEU A 394 20.00 -0.67 5.61
C LEU A 394 20.29 -0.01 6.97
N SER A 395 19.42 -0.21 7.96
CA SER A 395 19.63 0.21 9.34
C SER A 395 19.64 -1.03 10.25
N ASN A 396 20.56 -1.07 11.22
CA ASN A 396 20.58 -2.09 12.29
C ASN A 396 19.41 -1.90 13.29
N THR A 397 18.32 -1.27 12.90
CA THR A 397 17.17 -0.98 13.77
C THR A 397 16.28 -2.22 13.87
N PRO A 398 15.94 -2.68 15.08
CA PRO A 398 14.96 -3.75 15.26
C PRO A 398 13.60 -3.36 14.67
N GLN A 399 12.82 -4.36 14.27
CA GLN A 399 11.48 -4.15 13.73
C GLN A 399 10.62 -3.36 14.73
N LEU A 400 9.95 -2.31 14.26
CA LEU A 400 9.09 -1.47 15.10
C LEU A 400 7.95 -2.31 15.69
N PRO A 401 7.66 -2.20 17.00
CA PRO A 401 6.47 -2.82 17.57
C PRO A 401 5.22 -2.25 16.89
N VAL A 402 4.27 -3.15 16.60
CA VAL A 402 2.98 -2.81 15.98
C VAL A 402 1.86 -3.25 16.90
N TYR A 403 1.05 -2.29 17.32
CA TYR A 403 -0.13 -2.50 18.15
C TYR A 403 -1.37 -2.44 17.25
N TYR A 404 -2.12 -3.53 17.18
CA TYR A 404 -3.35 -3.58 16.39
C TYR A 404 -4.55 -3.26 17.25
N THR A 405 -5.47 -2.50 16.70
CA THR A 405 -6.69 -2.11 17.39
C THR A 405 -7.89 -2.16 16.45
N VAL A 406 -9.08 -2.35 17.04
CA VAL A 406 -10.36 -2.30 16.32
C VAL A 406 -11.44 -1.74 17.26
N SER A 407 -12.32 -0.89 16.75
CA SER A 407 -13.48 -0.47 17.54
C SER A 407 -14.50 -1.59 17.63
N THR A 408 -15.27 -1.63 18.72
CA THR A 408 -16.40 -2.56 18.85
C THR A 408 -17.36 -2.49 17.67
N CYS A 409 -17.71 -1.28 17.20
CA CYS A 409 -18.58 -1.09 16.05
C CYS A 409 -18.01 -1.73 14.77
N ASP A 410 -16.75 -1.43 14.43
CA ASP A 410 -16.13 -2.01 13.23
C ASP A 410 -15.97 -3.53 13.37
N TRP A 411 -15.69 -4.01 14.58
CA TRP A 411 -15.57 -5.44 14.85
C TRP A 411 -16.90 -6.17 14.59
N TYR A 412 -18.03 -5.60 15.00
CA TYR A 412 -19.35 -6.15 14.67
C TYR A 412 -19.60 -6.15 13.15
N GLU A 413 -19.27 -5.07 12.45
CA GLU A 413 -19.40 -5.01 10.99
C GLU A 413 -18.52 -6.07 10.29
N MET A 414 -17.30 -6.26 10.77
CA MET A 414 -16.40 -7.32 10.28
C MET A 414 -17.01 -8.71 10.46
N GLN A 415 -17.62 -8.98 11.63
CA GLN A 415 -18.29 -10.26 11.88
C GLN A 415 -19.50 -10.48 10.97
N GLU A 416 -20.32 -9.45 10.74
CA GLU A 416 -21.46 -9.53 9.81
C GLU A 416 -21.00 -9.78 8.36
N ALA A 417 -19.83 -9.26 7.98
CA ALA A 417 -19.20 -9.52 6.69
C ALA A 417 -18.55 -10.92 6.59
N GLY A 418 -18.64 -11.75 7.64
CA GLY A 418 -18.09 -13.11 7.66
C GLY A 418 -16.64 -13.20 8.14
N VAL A 419 -16.06 -12.11 8.65
CA VAL A 419 -14.75 -12.10 9.28
C VAL A 419 -14.90 -12.57 10.75
N THR A 420 -14.88 -13.89 10.96
CA THR A 420 -15.03 -14.48 12.30
C THR A 420 -13.71 -15.07 12.82
N LEU A 421 -13.50 -14.98 14.14
CA LEU A 421 -12.33 -15.53 14.85
C LEU A 421 -12.14 -17.03 14.64
N ASP A 422 -13.24 -17.80 14.54
CA ASP A 422 -13.20 -19.26 14.49
C ASP A 422 -12.82 -19.84 13.12
N SER A 423 -12.76 -19.03 12.07
CA SER A 423 -12.50 -19.49 10.69
C SER A 423 -11.51 -18.63 9.91
N ALA A 424 -11.65 -17.31 10.00
CA ALA A 424 -11.01 -16.36 9.09
C ALA A 424 -9.87 -15.58 9.75
N MET A 425 -9.97 -15.36 11.08
CA MET A 425 -9.01 -14.60 11.90
C MET A 425 -8.34 -15.50 12.96
N LYS A 426 -7.89 -16.69 12.56
CA LYS A 426 -7.38 -17.76 13.44
C LYS A 426 -6.12 -17.35 14.22
N ASN A 427 -5.36 -16.37 13.74
CA ASN A 427 -4.11 -15.94 14.39
C ASN A 427 -4.31 -14.76 15.36
N PHE A 428 -5.55 -14.33 15.60
CA PHE A 428 -5.83 -13.15 16.42
C PHE A 428 -6.42 -13.51 17.78
N SER A 429 -6.05 -12.72 18.78
CA SER A 429 -6.70 -12.67 20.09
C SER A 429 -7.20 -11.27 20.35
N LEU A 430 -8.45 -11.14 20.81
CA LEU A 430 -8.98 -9.87 21.28
C LEU A 430 -8.71 -9.71 22.77
N VAL A 431 -8.26 -8.53 23.16
CA VAL A 431 -8.11 -8.09 24.54
C VAL A 431 -8.84 -6.75 24.67
N GLU A 432 -9.62 -6.59 25.73
CA GLU A 432 -10.24 -5.29 26.05
C GLU A 432 -9.15 -4.27 26.33
N TYR A 433 -9.21 -3.11 25.66
CA TYR A 433 -8.29 -2.02 25.94
C TYR A 433 -8.60 -1.41 27.31
N SER A 434 -7.68 -1.56 28.27
CA SER A 434 -7.74 -0.88 29.56
C SER A 434 -6.86 0.36 29.54
N ALA A 435 -7.47 1.54 29.58
CA ALA A 435 -6.80 2.84 29.59
C ALA A 435 -6.01 3.12 30.89
#